data_AF-A0A416EJ81-F1
#
_entry.id   AF-A0A416EJ81-F1
#
_cell.length_a   1.000
_cell.length_b   1.000
_cell.length_c   1.000
_cell.angle_alpha   90.00
_cell.angle_beta   90.00
_cell.angle_gamma   90.00
#
_symmetry.space_group_name_H-M   'P 1'
#
loop_
_entity.id
_entity.type
_entity.pdbx_description
1 polymer ?
#
loop_
_entity_poly.entity_id
_entity_poly.type
_entity_poly.pdbx_seq_one_letter_code
_entity_poly.pdbx_strand_id
1 'polypeptide(L)'
;MRCKVAFSCGHTGYMQIGGDERARAGRIRWMEENGICPKCYTKRLNEERSEGCDEVTMPYSEYKMYHEGCETKKGSYHKKNKTVTVFIPRRLYDQDEK
;
A
#
# COMPACT_ATOMS: atom_id res chain seq x y z
N MET A 1 13.65 -0.11 20.82
CA MET A 1 13.38 1.31 21.10
C MET A 1 12.63 1.91 19.91
N ARG A 2 11.65 2.79 20.16
CA ARG A 2 11.03 3.58 19.07
C ARG A 2 11.91 4.80 18.82
N CYS A 3 12.38 4.95 17.60
CA CYS A 3 13.19 6.09 17.19
C CYS A 3 12.39 6.94 16.21
N LYS A 4 12.55 8.26 16.31
CA LYS A 4 12.05 9.22 15.33
C LYS A 4 13.00 9.18 14.13
N VAL A 5 12.45 9.02 12.92
CA VAL A 5 13.21 8.90 11.67
C VAL A 5 12.61 9.89 10.68
N ALA A 6 13.46 10.76 10.12
CA ALA A 6 13.11 11.51 8.93
C ALA A 6 13.33 10.60 7.71
N PHE A 7 12.40 10.57 6.78
CA PHE A 7 12.50 9.78 5.56
C PHE A 7 12.89 10.69 4.40
N SER A 8 13.50 10.12 3.37
CA SER A 8 13.88 10.86 2.14
C SER A 8 12.68 11.52 1.45
N CYS A 9 11.47 10.98 1.65
CA CYS A 9 10.22 11.56 1.17
C CYS A 9 9.75 12.81 1.96
N GLY A 10 10.54 13.36 2.87
CA GLY A 10 10.23 14.56 3.67
C GLY A 10 9.29 14.33 4.87
N HIS A 11 8.83 13.09 5.07
CA HIS A 11 7.97 12.74 6.20
C HIS A 11 8.79 12.30 7.40
N THR A 12 8.27 12.52 8.61
CA THR A 12 8.86 11.96 9.83
C THR A 12 7.94 10.92 10.45
N GLY A 13 8.50 9.81 10.92
CA GLY A 13 7.74 8.74 11.58
C GLY A 13 8.49 8.12 12.74
N TYR A 14 7.77 7.37 13.56
CA TYR A 14 8.37 6.57 14.64
C TYR A 14 8.46 5.12 14.19
N MET A 15 9.67 4.56 14.20
CA MET A 15 9.92 3.16 13.87
C MET A 15 10.61 2.43 15.01
N GLN A 16 10.29 1.15 15.16
CA GLN A 16 10.98 0.30 16.09
C GLN A 16 12.23 -0.27 15.42
N ILE A 17 13.39 0.26 15.80
CA ILE A 17 14.68 -0.16 15.23
C ILE A 17 15.41 -0.98 16.30
N GLY A 18 15.62 -2.26 16.00
CA GLY A 18 16.45 -3.17 16.80
C GLY A 18 17.94 -2.96 16.54
N GLY A 19 18.78 -3.57 17.38
CA GLY A 19 20.24 -3.43 17.34
C GLY A 19 20.79 -2.49 18.39
N ASP A 20 22.11 -2.36 18.42
CA ASP A 20 22.84 -1.40 19.24
C ASP A 20 22.74 0.04 18.68
N GLU A 21 23.33 1.00 19.37
CA GLU A 21 23.25 2.42 18.98
C GLU A 21 23.84 2.68 17.59
N ARG A 22 24.99 2.07 17.26
CA ARG A 22 25.68 2.26 15.99
C ARG A 22 24.87 1.69 14.82
N ALA A 23 24.33 0.48 14.98
CA ALA A 23 23.47 -0.15 13.98
C ALA A 23 22.17 0.65 13.78
N ARG A 24 21.59 1.20 14.86
CA ARG A 24 20.42 2.07 14.78
C ARG A 24 20.73 3.36 14.02
N ALA A 25 21.81 4.06 14.37
CA ALA A 25 22.21 5.30 13.70
C ALA A 25 22.46 5.07 12.19
N GLY A 26 23.13 3.97 11.83
CA GLY A 26 23.32 3.59 10.42
C GLY A 26 22.00 3.34 9.67
N ARG A 27 21.04 2.62 10.30
CA ARG A 27 19.71 2.40 9.71
C ARG A 27 18.90 3.69 9.57
N ILE A 28 18.95 4.56 10.57
CA ILE A 28 18.27 5.86 10.54
C ILE A 28 18.82 6.70 9.38
N ARG A 29 20.14 6.82 9.28
CA ARG A 29 20.80 7.56 8.20
C ARG A 29 20.43 7.03 6.82
N TRP A 30 20.43 5.70 6.64
CA TRP A 30 20.02 5.10 5.38
C TRP A 30 18.55 5.42 5.03
N MET A 31 17.66 5.41 6.02
CA MET A 31 16.25 5.77 5.83
C MET A 31 16.08 7.27 5.52
N GLU A 32 16.91 8.15 6.10
CA GLU A 32 16.93 9.58 5.81
C GLU A 32 17.37 9.87 4.38
N GLU A 33 18.41 9.19 3.90
CA GLU A 33 18.97 9.40 2.57
C GLU A 33 18.14 8.69 1.47
N ASN A 34 17.68 7.46 1.72
CA ASN A 34 17.11 6.59 0.67
C ASN A 34 15.69 6.09 0.98
N GLY A 35 15.33 5.96 2.25
CA GLY A 35 14.08 5.32 2.66
C GLY A 35 12.85 6.20 2.49
N ILE A 36 11.80 5.68 1.86
CA ILE A 36 10.49 6.33 1.87
C ILE A 36 9.65 5.85 3.06
N CYS A 37 8.78 6.72 3.57
CA CYS A 37 7.94 6.36 4.70
C CYS A 37 6.89 5.30 4.30
N PRO A 38 6.35 4.51 5.26
CA PRO A 38 5.35 3.49 4.96
C PRO A 38 4.10 4.02 4.25
N LYS A 39 3.71 5.28 4.49
CA LYS A 39 2.58 5.92 3.82
C LYS A 39 2.87 6.18 2.34
N CYS A 40 4.03 6.76 2.03
CA CYS A 40 4.45 7.01 0.65
C CYS A 40 4.65 5.70 -0.11
N TYR A 41 5.22 4.68 0.54
CA TYR A 41 5.35 3.34 -0.04
C TYR A 41 3.98 2.74 -0.40
N THR A 42 3.01 2.83 0.53
CA THR A 42 1.64 2.35 0.29
C THR A 42 0.95 3.10 -0.85
N LYS A 43 1.15 4.42 -0.92
CA LYS A 43 0.60 5.25 -1.99
C LYS A 43 1.15 4.82 -3.36
N ARG A 44 2.47 4.72 -3.48
CA ARG A 44 3.14 4.28 -4.71
C ARG A 44 2.66 2.90 -5.17
N LEU A 45 2.57 1.94 -4.25
CA LEU A 45 2.04 0.61 -4.57
C LEU A 45 0.61 0.65 -5.08
N ASN A 46 -0.25 1.50 -4.50
CA ASN A 46 -1.62 1.65 -4.97
C ASN A 46 -1.68 2.34 -6.34
N GLU A 47 -0.80 3.31 -6.61
CA GLU A 47 -0.66 3.96 -7.92
C GLU A 47 -0.21 2.94 -8.98
N GLU A 48 0.87 2.18 -8.72
CA GLU A 48 1.38 1.13 -9.61
C GLU A 48 0.34 0.03 -9.89
N ARG A 49 -0.49 -0.32 -8.90
CA ARG A 49 -1.59 -1.29 -9.08
C ARG A 49 -2.79 -0.71 -9.82
N SER A 50 -3.00 0.59 -9.73
CA SER A 50 -4.06 1.27 -10.47
C SER A 50 -3.70 1.42 -11.96
N GLU A 51 -2.42 1.38 -12.31
CA GLU A 51 -1.99 1.43 -13.71
C GLU A 51 -2.48 0.17 -14.46
N GLY A 52 -3.43 0.37 -15.38
CA GLY A 52 -4.04 -0.72 -16.15
C GLY A 52 -5.19 -1.45 -15.45
N CYS A 53 -5.59 -1.01 -14.25
CA CYS A 53 -6.75 -1.52 -13.52
C CYS A 53 -7.77 -0.42 -13.28
N ASP A 54 -9.04 -0.79 -13.14
CA ASP A 54 -10.10 0.08 -12.64
C ASP A 54 -10.27 -0.08 -11.13
N GLU A 55 -10.36 1.05 -10.44
CA GLU A 55 -10.61 1.10 -9.00
C GLU A 55 -12.12 0.99 -8.74
N VAL A 56 -12.60 -0.23 -8.45
CA VAL A 56 -14.01 -0.48 -8.17
C VAL A 56 -14.22 -0.65 -6.66
N THR A 57 -15.13 0.15 -6.09
CA THR A 57 -15.52 0.01 -4.68
C THR A 57 -16.74 -0.89 -4.59
N MET A 58 -16.59 -2.02 -3.90
CA MET A 58 -17.65 -3.02 -3.74
C MET A 58 -17.74 -3.52 -2.29
N PRO A 59 -18.84 -4.16 -1.89
CA PRO A 59 -18.92 -4.87 -0.62
C PRO A 59 -17.87 -5.98 -0.53
N TYR A 60 -17.30 -6.17 0.66
CA TYR A 60 -16.32 -7.23 0.91
C TYR A 60 -16.87 -8.63 0.58
N SER A 61 -18.17 -8.84 0.77
CA SER A 61 -18.83 -10.10 0.40
C SER A 61 -18.77 -10.38 -1.10
N GLU A 62 -19.02 -9.37 -1.93
CA GLU A 62 -18.97 -9.49 -3.40
C GLU A 62 -17.53 -9.70 -3.88
N TYR A 63 -16.58 -8.95 -3.32
CA TYR A 63 -15.16 -9.16 -3.57
C TYR A 63 -14.75 -10.61 -3.33
N LYS A 64 -15.13 -11.17 -2.18
CA LYS A 64 -14.77 -12.53 -1.81
C LYS A 64 -15.47 -13.61 -2.66
N MET A 65 -16.65 -13.33 -3.19
CA MET A 65 -17.40 -14.28 -4.02
C MET A 65 -16.96 -14.28 -5.49
N TYR A 66 -16.72 -13.09 -6.07
CA TYR A 66 -16.55 -12.93 -7.51
C TYR A 66 -15.15 -12.44 -7.92
N HIS A 67 -14.40 -11.83 -7.00
CA HIS A 67 -13.15 -11.14 -7.28
C HIS A 67 -12.01 -11.52 -6.33
N GLU A 68 -12.04 -12.71 -5.72
CA GLU A 68 -11.03 -13.15 -4.73
C GLU A 68 -9.59 -13.08 -5.27
N GLY A 69 -9.42 -13.24 -6.59
CA GLY A 69 -8.12 -13.13 -7.28
C GLY A 69 -7.62 -11.70 -7.54
N CYS A 70 -8.43 -10.67 -7.29
CA CYS A 70 -8.04 -9.28 -7.53
C CYS A 70 -7.37 -8.64 -6.30
N GLU A 71 -6.40 -7.76 -6.55
CA GLU A 71 -5.72 -7.06 -5.47
C GLU A 71 -6.58 -5.91 -4.92
N THR A 72 -6.52 -5.69 -3.60
CA THR A 72 -7.25 -4.59 -2.95
C THR A 72 -6.33 -3.41 -2.66
N LYS A 73 -6.91 -2.21 -2.68
CA LYS A 73 -6.24 -0.97 -2.31
C LYS A 73 -5.91 -0.99 -0.82
N LYS A 74 -4.62 -0.91 -0.50
CA LYS A 74 -4.16 -0.92 0.90
C LYS A 74 -4.74 0.29 1.64
N GLY A 75 -5.46 0.03 2.73
CA GLY A 75 -6.11 1.06 3.55
C GLY A 75 -7.53 1.47 3.11
N SER A 76 -8.11 0.81 2.10
CA SER A 76 -9.46 1.14 1.58
C SER A 76 -10.62 0.49 2.36
N TYR A 77 -10.34 -0.43 3.29
CA TYR A 77 -11.42 -1.11 4.02
C TYR A 77 -12.24 -0.13 4.89
N HIS A 78 -13.50 0.06 4.52
CA HIS A 78 -14.44 0.90 5.28
C HIS A 78 -15.29 0.04 6.21
N LYS A 79 -14.92 -0.03 7.50
CA LYS A 79 -15.61 -0.88 8.51
C LYS A 79 -17.12 -0.62 8.63
N LYS A 80 -17.58 0.63 8.44
CA LYS A 80 -19.01 0.99 8.54
C LYS A 80 -19.84 0.33 7.45
N ASN A 81 -19.37 0.40 6.21
CA ASN A 81 -20.11 -0.08 5.04
C ASN A 81 -19.64 -1.48 4.60
N LYS A 82 -18.59 -2.00 5.23
CA LYS A 82 -17.89 -3.24 4.86
C LYS A 82 -17.51 -3.26 3.37
N THR A 83 -17.15 -2.10 2.83
CA THR A 83 -16.71 -1.97 1.43
C THR A 83 -15.19 -1.95 1.33
N VAL A 84 -14.69 -2.35 0.17
CA VAL A 84 -13.27 -2.38 -0.20
C VAL A 84 -13.11 -1.92 -1.65
N THR A 85 -12.09 -1.11 -1.92
CA THR A 85 -11.67 -0.80 -3.30
C THR A 85 -10.76 -1.90 -3.80
N VAL A 86 -11.18 -2.52 -4.91
CA VAL A 86 -10.51 -3.62 -5.59
C VAL A 86 -9.97 -3.09 -6.92
N PHE A 87 -8.77 -3.49 -7.30
CA PHE A 87 -8.18 -3.21 -8.60
C PHE A 87 -8.60 -4.31 -9.58
N ILE A 88 -9.49 -3.99 -10.52
CA ILE A 88 -9.95 -4.93 -11.55
C ILE A 88 -9.17 -4.67 -12.84
N PRO A 89 -8.40 -5.64 -13.37
CA PRO A 89 -7.65 -5.45 -14.60
C PRO A 89 -8.60 -5.11 -15.77
N ARG A 90 -8.31 -4.03 -16.51
CA ARG A 90 -9.13 -3.59 -17.65
C ARG A 90 -9.23 -4.65 -18.76
N ARG A 91 -8.21 -5.50 -18.89
CA ARG A 91 -8.12 -6.55 -19.91
C ARG A 91 -9.13 -7.69 -19.78
N LEU A 92 -9.90 -7.77 -18.69
CA LEU A 92 -10.94 -8.80 -18.54
C LEU A 92 -12.22 -8.49 -19.34
N TYR A 93 -12.36 -7.28 -19.89
CA TYR A 93 -13.51 -6.89 -20.72
C TYR A 93 -13.30 -7.11 -22.24
N ASP A 94 -12.15 -7.65 -22.66
CA ASP A 94 -11.82 -7.87 -24.08
C ASP A 94 -12.10 -9.32 -24.58
N GLN A 95 -12.74 -10.20 -23.79
CA GLN A 95 -12.95 -11.61 -24.19
C GLN A 95 -14.39 -12.00 -24.54
N ASP A 96 -15.33 -11.06 -24.65
CA ASP A 96 -16.72 -11.34 -25.08
C ASP A 96 -17.08 -10.72 -26.46
N GLU A 97 -16.09 -10.42 -27.30
CA GLU A 97 -16.30 -10.16 -28.73
C GLU A 97 -15.40 -11.06 -29.60
N LYS A 98 -15.75 -12.35 -29.70
CA LYS A 98 -15.59 -13.07 -30.97
C LYS A 98 -16.46 -14.32 -31.12
#